data_AF-A0A2N8TBV1-F1
#
_entry.id   AF-A0A2N8TBV1-F1
#
_cell.length_a   1.000
_cell.length_b   1.000
_cell.length_c   1.000
_cell.angle_alpha   90.00
_cell.angle_beta   90.00
_cell.angle_gamma   90.00
#
_symmetry.space_group_name_H-M   'P 1'
#
loop_
_entity.id
_entity.type
_entity.pdbx_description
1 polymer ?
#
loop_
_entity_poly.entity_id
_entity_poly.type
_entity_poly.pdbx_seq_one_letter_code
_entity_poly.pdbx_strand_id
1 'polypeptide(L)'
;MNFAENDPTTPDRADRVRLAWELYRGAYPNSAISDMIADLMHLADVDEHTGGGAHAARRAVVDYMDEGPDWSKAPVYVAQMRRKGGEWITVGEGDDTVELRDVANLLWPQLQRHGFRTGEIALHIDDIVRGDVLTAENGTEFRAFAVAARRG
;
A
#
# COMPACT_ATOMS: atom_id res chain seq x y z
N MET A 1 -35.37 5.48 8.36
CA MET A 1 -34.25 5.05 7.50
C MET A 1 -33.28 6.22 7.42
N ASN A 2 -31.99 5.93 7.62
CA ASN A 2 -30.80 6.78 7.46
C ASN A 2 -30.61 7.96 8.42
N PHE A 3 -29.66 7.81 9.34
CA PHE A 3 -28.48 8.67 9.56
C PHE A 3 -27.50 7.88 10.44
N ALA A 4 -26.54 7.20 9.83
CA ALA A 4 -25.44 6.56 10.54
C ALA A 4 -24.19 6.65 9.67
N GLU A 5 -23.65 7.86 9.52
CA GLU A 5 -22.40 8.10 8.77
C GLU A 5 -21.51 9.14 9.48
N ASN A 6 -21.57 9.21 10.81
CA ASN A 6 -20.59 9.94 11.60
C ASN A 6 -20.20 9.09 12.80
N ASP A 7 -19.33 8.10 12.56
CA ASP A 7 -18.57 7.44 13.60
C ASP A 7 -17.29 8.27 13.85
N PRO A 8 -17.17 8.98 14.99
CA PRO A 8 -16.04 9.86 15.30
C PRO A 8 -14.76 9.09 15.68
N THR A 9 -14.74 7.77 15.60
CA THR A 9 -13.55 6.96 15.90
C THR A 9 -12.64 6.71 14.70
N THR A 10 -13.04 7.19 13.51
CA THR A 10 -12.24 7.06 12.29
C THR A 10 -11.26 8.23 12.20
N PRO A 11 -9.94 8.06 12.35
CA PRO A 11 -8.98 9.17 12.29
C PRO A 11 -9.12 9.88 10.95
N ASP A 12 -9.11 11.22 10.91
CA ASP A 12 -9.27 11.96 9.66
C ASP A 12 -8.26 11.46 8.61
N ARG A 13 -8.65 11.44 7.33
CA ARG A 13 -7.83 10.92 6.23
C ARG A 13 -6.46 11.60 6.20
N ALA A 14 -6.41 12.88 6.57
CA ALA A 14 -5.19 13.66 6.75
C ALA A 14 -4.29 13.11 7.87
N ASP A 15 -4.86 12.70 9.00
CA ASP A 15 -4.10 12.17 10.14
C ASP A 15 -3.50 10.79 9.84
N ARG A 16 -4.21 9.95 9.08
CA ARG A 16 -3.68 8.65 8.63
C ARG A 16 -2.53 8.81 7.65
N VAL A 17 -2.64 9.74 6.70
CA VAL A 17 -1.57 10.05 5.74
C VAL A 17 -0.37 10.66 6.45
N ARG A 18 -0.59 11.55 7.42
CA ARG A 18 0.47 12.13 8.24
C ARG A 18 1.21 11.07 9.05
N LEU A 19 0.47 10.15 9.69
CA LEU A 19 1.05 9.03 10.43
C LEU A 19 1.85 8.09 9.52
N ALA A 20 1.34 7.76 8.32
CA ALA A 20 2.05 6.94 7.35
C ALA A 20 3.35 7.62 6.85
N TRP A 21 3.30 8.94 6.60
CA TRP A 21 4.46 9.74 6.22
C TRP A 21 5.50 9.84 7.34
N GLU A 22 5.07 10.05 8.59
CA GLU A 22 5.95 10.09 9.76
C GLU A 22 6.59 8.73 10.04
N LEU A 23 5.87 7.64 9.81
CA LEU A 23 6.41 6.27 9.86
C LEU A 23 7.42 6.01 8.73
N TYR A 24 7.14 6.48 7.51
CA TYR A 24 8.04 6.32 6.37
C TYR A 24 9.35 7.10 6.55
N ARG A 25 9.29 8.38 6.96
CA ARG A 25 10.50 9.18 7.25
C ARG A 25 11.29 8.63 8.44
N GLY A 26 10.61 8.08 9.43
CA GLY A 26 11.23 7.53 10.64
C GLY A 26 11.91 6.19 10.37
N ALA A 27 11.34 5.36 9.50
CA ALA A 27 11.89 4.09 9.09
C ALA A 27 13.05 4.24 8.09
N TYR A 28 13.08 5.32 7.30
CA TYR A 28 14.11 5.56 6.29
C TYR A 28 14.65 7.01 6.32
N PRO A 29 15.34 7.42 7.39
CA PRO A 29 16.07 8.68 7.39
C PRO A 29 17.16 8.61 6.31
N ASN A 30 17.16 9.57 5.37
CA ASN A 30 18.02 9.60 4.17
C ASN A 30 17.73 8.48 3.15
N SER A 31 16.46 8.21 2.88
CA SER A 31 16.12 7.33 1.75
C SER A 31 16.43 8.04 0.43
N ALA A 32 16.98 7.31 -0.54
CA ALA A 32 17.23 7.82 -1.89
C ALA A 32 15.97 8.42 -2.55
N ILE A 33 14.78 7.99 -2.11
CA ILE A 33 13.49 8.55 -2.55
C ILE A 33 13.25 9.93 -1.94
N SER A 34 13.55 10.13 -0.66
CA SER A 34 13.45 11.44 -0.01
C SER A 34 14.42 12.45 -0.63
N ASP A 35 15.65 12.02 -0.93
CA ASP A 35 16.65 12.86 -1.57
C ASP A 35 16.24 13.19 -3.01
N MET A 36 15.74 12.21 -3.76
CA MET A 36 15.22 12.41 -5.12
C MET A 36 14.02 13.38 -5.14
N ILE A 37 13.09 13.29 -4.18
CA ILE A 37 11.96 14.23 -4.08
C ILE A 37 12.48 15.65 -3.79
N ALA A 38 13.45 15.80 -2.89
CA ALA A 38 14.05 17.09 -2.58
C ALA A 38 14.79 17.69 -3.79
N ASP A 39 15.56 16.89 -4.52
CA ASP A 39 16.28 17.30 -5.73
C ASP A 39 15.31 17.75 -6.83
N LEU A 40 14.23 17.02 -7.06
CA LEU A 40 13.20 17.38 -8.05
C LEU A 40 12.47 18.67 -7.68
N MET A 41 12.17 18.88 -6.39
CA MET A 41 11.57 20.14 -5.93
C MET A 41 12.54 21.32 -6.10
N HIS A 42 13.82 21.10 -5.81
CA HIS A 42 14.85 22.13 -6.01
C HIS A 42 15.02 22.47 -7.49
N LEU A 43 15.04 21.47 -8.37
CA LEU A 43 15.11 21.67 -9.81
C LEU A 43 13.91 22.48 -10.31
N ALA A 44 12.70 22.18 -9.83
CA ALA A 44 11.51 22.94 -10.17
C ALA A 44 11.60 24.42 -9.72
N ASP A 45 12.22 24.71 -8.58
CA ASP A 45 12.45 26.10 -8.14
C ASP A 45 13.49 26.85 -8.99
N VAL A 46 14.44 26.13 -9.59
CA VAL A 46 15.47 26.71 -10.48
C VAL A 46 14.92 26.92 -11.89
N ASP A 47 14.21 25.94 -12.44
CA ASP A 47 13.74 25.94 -13.84
C ASP A 47 12.40 26.66 -14.02
N GLU A 48 11.47 26.57 -13.05
CA GLU A 48 10.13 27.19 -13.12
C GLU A 48 9.99 28.47 -12.27
N HIS A 49 11.11 29.01 -11.77
CA HIS A 49 11.19 30.14 -10.83
C HIS A 49 10.86 29.77 -9.38
N THR A 50 11.26 30.65 -8.45
CA THR A 50 11.06 30.49 -7.01
C THR A 50 9.59 30.20 -6.66
N GLY A 51 9.33 29.01 -6.10
CA GLY A 51 7.99 28.52 -5.76
C GLY A 51 7.51 27.36 -6.64
N GLY A 52 8.23 27.01 -7.70
CA GLY A 52 7.98 25.85 -8.55
C GLY A 52 7.96 24.53 -7.79
N GLY A 53 8.87 24.33 -6.83
CA GLY A 53 8.89 23.12 -5.99
C GLY A 53 7.61 22.95 -5.16
N ALA A 54 7.11 24.05 -4.57
CA ALA A 54 5.85 24.04 -3.83
C ALA A 54 4.62 23.88 -4.73
N HIS A 55 4.68 24.34 -5.98
CA HIS A 55 3.64 24.10 -6.98
C HIS A 55 3.61 22.62 -7.40
N ALA A 56 4.77 22.04 -7.76
CA ALA A 56 4.92 20.65 -8.15
C ALA A 56 4.45 19.69 -7.06
N ALA A 57 4.81 19.93 -5.79
CA ALA A 57 4.35 19.11 -4.67
C ALA A 57 2.82 19.12 -4.52
N ARG A 58 2.16 20.27 -4.71
CA ARG A 58 0.70 20.36 -4.66
C ARG A 58 0.03 19.64 -5.83
N ARG A 59 0.61 19.76 -7.04
CA ARG A 59 0.14 19.03 -8.23
C ARG A 59 0.28 17.52 -8.06
N ALA A 60 1.42 17.03 -7.59
CA ALA A 60 1.64 15.61 -7.33
C ALA A 60 0.61 15.01 -6.34
N VAL A 61 0.19 15.77 -5.32
CA VAL A 61 -0.89 15.33 -4.41
C VAL A 61 -2.23 15.23 -5.14
N VAL A 62 -2.55 16.18 -6.02
CA VAL A 62 -3.79 16.13 -6.82
C VAL A 62 -3.74 14.95 -7.79
N ASP A 63 -2.65 14.79 -8.52
CA ASP A 63 -2.46 13.71 -9.49
C ASP A 63 -2.52 12.33 -8.79
N TYR A 64 -1.91 12.19 -7.61
CA TYR A 64 -2.03 10.97 -6.79
C TYR A 64 -3.48 10.68 -6.35
N MET A 65 -4.26 11.71 -6.04
CA MET A 65 -5.65 11.55 -5.64
C MET A 65 -6.56 11.22 -6.84
N ASP A 66 -6.24 11.77 -8.02
CA ASP A 66 -6.92 11.48 -9.29
C ASP A 66 -6.56 10.08 -9.83
N GLU A 67 -5.34 9.61 -9.58
CA GLU A 67 -4.88 8.24 -9.84
C GLU A 67 -5.27 7.24 -8.71
N GLY A 68 -5.99 7.72 -7.70
CA GLY A 68 -6.48 6.88 -6.61
C GLY A 68 -7.40 5.78 -7.15
N PRO A 69 -7.41 4.58 -6.53
CA PRO A 69 -8.22 3.47 -7.01
C PRO A 69 -9.71 3.86 -7.11
N ASP A 70 -10.33 3.52 -8.22
CA ASP A 70 -11.79 3.61 -8.38
C ASP A 70 -12.45 2.53 -7.52
N TRP A 71 -12.90 2.93 -6.33
CA TRP A 71 -13.57 2.07 -5.36
C TRP A 71 -14.92 1.50 -5.84
N SER A 72 -15.41 1.89 -7.03
CA SER A 72 -16.61 1.31 -7.62
C SER A 72 -16.36 -0.07 -8.26
N LYS A 73 -15.10 -0.40 -8.57
CA LYS A 73 -14.74 -1.69 -9.13
C LYS A 73 -14.62 -2.75 -8.05
N ALA A 74 -15.27 -3.89 -8.28
CA ALA A 74 -15.07 -5.06 -7.43
C ALA A 74 -13.61 -5.53 -7.54
N PRO A 75 -12.97 -5.94 -6.43
CA PRO A 75 -11.59 -6.37 -6.46
C PRO A 75 -11.44 -7.65 -7.28
N VAL A 76 -10.47 -7.66 -8.17
CA VAL A 76 -10.06 -8.82 -8.98
C VAL A 76 -9.01 -9.64 -8.24
N TYR A 77 -8.16 -8.98 -7.46
CA TYR A 77 -7.09 -9.61 -6.68
C TYR A 77 -7.16 -9.18 -5.23
N VAL A 78 -6.87 -10.11 -4.31
CA VAL A 78 -6.89 -9.84 -2.87
C VAL A 78 -5.65 -10.46 -2.22
N ALA A 79 -4.98 -9.67 -1.38
CA ALA A 79 -3.93 -10.13 -0.46
C ALA A 79 -4.49 -10.20 0.97
N GLN A 80 -4.21 -11.31 1.66
CA GLN A 80 -4.73 -11.56 3.00
C GLN A 80 -3.68 -12.13 3.94
N MET A 81 -3.92 -11.94 5.23
CA MET A 81 -3.18 -12.59 6.29
C MET A 81 -4.11 -13.13 7.38
N ARG A 82 -3.67 -14.14 8.13
CA ARG A 82 -4.34 -14.56 9.36
C ARG A 82 -3.34 -15.07 10.40
N ARG A 83 -3.73 -15.04 11.67
CA ARG A 83 -3.07 -15.87 12.68
C ARG A 83 -3.53 -17.32 12.52
N LYS A 84 -2.70 -18.29 12.92
CA LYS A 84 -3.00 -19.73 12.86
C LYS A 84 -4.41 -20.04 13.37
N GLY A 85 -5.27 -20.58 12.50
CA GLY A 85 -6.65 -20.96 12.82
C GLY A 85 -7.64 -19.79 12.98
N GLY A 86 -7.22 -18.56 12.74
CA GLY A 86 -8.07 -17.36 12.76
C GLY A 86 -8.75 -17.07 11.42
N GLU A 87 -9.48 -15.97 11.40
CA GLU A 87 -10.10 -15.42 10.18
C GLU A 87 -9.06 -14.72 9.30
N TRP A 88 -9.29 -14.78 7.98
CA TRP A 88 -8.49 -14.05 6.99
C TRP A 88 -8.85 -12.57 6.98
N ILE A 89 -7.83 -11.73 7.13
CA ILE A 89 -7.95 -10.27 7.09
C ILE A 89 -7.36 -9.79 5.78
N THR A 90 -8.10 -8.98 5.04
CA THR A 90 -7.62 -8.34 3.82
C THR A 90 -6.58 -7.26 4.14
N VAL A 91 -5.41 -7.40 3.53
CA VAL A 91 -4.29 -6.45 3.64
C VAL A 91 -4.33 -5.46 2.47
N GLY A 92 -4.78 -5.91 1.30
CA GLY A 92 -4.88 -5.08 0.12
C GLY A 92 -5.71 -5.74 -0.98
N GLU A 93 -6.22 -4.91 -1.87
CA GLU A 93 -7.08 -5.28 -3.00
C GLU A 93 -6.57 -4.59 -4.26
N GLY A 94 -6.79 -5.23 -5.41
CA GLY A 94 -6.49 -4.67 -6.73
C GLY A 94 -7.58 -5.01 -7.74
N ASP A 95 -7.80 -4.12 -8.69
CA ASP A 95 -8.75 -4.30 -9.79
C ASP A 95 -8.06 -4.92 -11.02
N ASP A 96 -8.68 -4.79 -12.19
CA ASP A 96 -8.18 -5.30 -13.47
C ASP A 96 -7.02 -4.49 -14.07
N THR A 97 -6.59 -3.41 -13.42
CA THR A 97 -5.50 -2.54 -13.90
C THR A 97 -4.13 -2.91 -13.32
N VAL A 98 -4.10 -3.77 -12.30
CA VAL A 98 -2.88 -4.23 -11.62
C VAL A 98 -2.69 -5.74 -11.77
N GLU A 99 -1.49 -6.25 -11.51
CA GLU A 99 -1.26 -7.69 -11.49
C GLU A 99 -1.42 -8.27 -10.07
N LEU A 100 -1.69 -9.58 -9.97
CA LEU A 100 -1.71 -10.28 -8.68
C LEU A 100 -0.41 -10.07 -7.88
N ARG A 101 0.72 -9.94 -8.58
CA ARG A 101 2.02 -9.64 -7.98
C ARG A 101 2.04 -8.30 -7.26
N ASP A 102 1.44 -7.27 -7.84
CA ASP A 102 1.37 -5.93 -7.24
C ASP A 102 0.57 -5.95 -5.95
N VAL A 103 -0.55 -6.69 -5.93
CA VAL A 103 -1.37 -6.89 -4.74
C VAL A 103 -0.65 -7.75 -3.70
N ALA A 104 0.05 -8.81 -4.11
CA ALA A 104 0.86 -9.62 -3.21
C ALA A 104 1.98 -8.80 -2.53
N ASN A 105 2.61 -7.87 -3.26
CA ASN A 105 3.64 -6.97 -2.70
C ASN A 105 3.14 -6.13 -1.53
N LEU A 106 1.83 -5.88 -1.40
CA LEU A 106 1.25 -5.20 -0.23
C LEU A 106 1.46 -5.99 1.09
N LEU A 107 1.77 -7.29 1.01
CA LEU A 107 2.12 -8.12 2.17
C LEU A 107 3.54 -7.86 2.70
N TRP A 108 4.41 -7.20 1.91
CA TRP A 108 5.82 -7.00 2.24
C TRP A 108 6.05 -6.43 3.66
N PRO A 109 5.36 -5.36 4.09
CA PRO A 109 5.55 -4.83 5.44
C PRO A 109 5.12 -5.81 6.53
N GLN A 110 4.11 -6.64 6.27
CA GLN A 110 3.65 -7.66 7.22
C GLN A 110 4.64 -8.83 7.30
N LEU A 111 5.21 -9.24 6.17
CA LEU A 111 6.26 -10.26 6.15
C LEU A 111 7.48 -9.81 6.97
N GLN A 112 7.95 -8.57 6.81
CA GLN A 112 9.03 -8.03 7.64
C GLN A 112 8.68 -8.03 9.14
N ARG A 113 7.46 -7.59 9.50
CA ARG A 113 6.97 -7.60 10.89
C ARG A 113 6.89 -8.99 11.50
N HIS A 114 6.71 -10.01 10.66
CA HIS A 114 6.58 -11.41 11.08
C HIS A 114 7.86 -12.22 10.89
N GLY A 115 9.00 -11.56 10.75
CA GLY A 115 10.33 -12.17 10.88
C GLY A 115 10.99 -12.58 9.57
N PHE A 116 10.36 -12.35 8.41
CA PHE A 116 10.99 -12.61 7.13
C PHE A 116 12.11 -11.60 6.84
N ARG A 117 13.24 -12.09 6.31
CA ARG A 117 14.37 -11.25 5.95
C ARG A 117 14.10 -10.53 4.64
N THR A 118 14.42 -9.24 4.56
CA THR A 118 14.19 -8.40 3.36
C THR A 118 14.72 -9.03 2.06
N GLY A 119 15.86 -9.71 2.09
CA GLY A 119 16.44 -10.36 0.91
C GLY A 119 15.70 -11.61 0.42
N GLU A 120 14.84 -12.20 1.23
CA GLU A 120 14.09 -13.44 0.93
C GLU A 120 12.62 -13.14 0.55
N ILE A 121 12.11 -11.95 0.90
CA ILE A 121 10.69 -11.60 0.72
C ILE A 121 10.28 -11.66 -0.75
N ALA A 122 11.12 -11.22 -1.69
CA ALA A 122 10.79 -11.27 -3.11
C ALA A 122 10.46 -12.70 -3.60
N LEU A 123 11.21 -13.70 -3.13
CA LEU A 123 10.96 -15.11 -3.45
C LEU A 123 9.66 -15.60 -2.81
N HIS A 124 9.41 -15.21 -1.56
CA HIS A 124 8.15 -15.55 -0.88
C HIS A 124 6.93 -14.91 -1.53
N ILE A 125 7.06 -13.70 -2.08
CA ILE A 125 6.00 -13.09 -2.89
C ILE A 125 5.77 -13.92 -4.16
N ASP A 126 6.82 -14.43 -4.82
CA ASP A 126 6.65 -15.33 -5.97
C ASP A 126 5.87 -16.58 -5.61
N ASP A 127 6.19 -17.20 -4.46
CA ASP A 127 5.48 -18.39 -3.97
C ASP A 127 4.00 -18.09 -3.70
N ILE A 128 3.72 -16.96 -3.04
CA ILE A 128 2.34 -16.49 -2.81
C ILE A 128 1.59 -16.27 -4.14
N VAL A 129 2.23 -15.66 -5.14
CA VAL A 129 1.63 -15.42 -6.47
C VAL A 129 1.34 -16.73 -7.21
N ARG A 130 2.14 -17.78 -6.97
CA ARG A 130 1.87 -19.14 -7.49
C ARG A 130 0.69 -19.82 -6.79
N GLY A 131 0.18 -19.24 -5.72
CA GLY A 131 -0.97 -19.72 -4.96
C GLY A 131 -0.61 -20.39 -3.62
N ASP A 132 0.65 -20.34 -3.21
CA ASP A 132 1.07 -20.92 -1.94
C ASP A 132 0.61 -20.07 -0.76
N VAL A 133 0.23 -20.75 0.33
CA VAL A 133 0.01 -20.10 1.62
C VAL A 133 1.33 -20.10 2.37
N LEU A 134 1.98 -18.95 2.42
CA LEU A 134 3.21 -18.77 3.17
C LEU A 134 2.89 -18.72 4.66
N THR A 135 3.67 -19.43 5.49
CA THR A 135 3.49 -19.46 6.94
C THR A 135 4.76 -19.00 7.65
N ALA A 136 4.66 -17.94 8.46
CA ALA A 136 5.74 -17.49 9.35
C ALA A 136 5.95 -18.46 10.52
N GLU A 137 7.12 -18.40 11.17
CA GLU A 137 7.44 -19.23 12.34
C GLU A 137 6.45 -19.05 13.50
N ASN A 138 5.87 -17.86 13.64
CA ASN A 138 4.85 -17.58 14.66
C ASN A 138 3.44 -18.11 14.29
N GLY A 139 3.32 -18.83 13.17
CA GLY A 139 2.06 -19.38 12.65
C GLY A 139 1.18 -18.37 11.92
N THR A 140 1.67 -17.17 11.60
CA THR A 140 0.93 -16.22 10.74
C THR A 140 0.99 -16.69 9.30
N GLU A 141 -0.16 -16.77 8.64
CA GLU A 141 -0.29 -17.23 7.27
C GLU A 141 -0.61 -16.06 6.34
N PHE A 142 -0.09 -16.11 5.12
CA PHE A 142 -0.21 -15.09 4.08
C PHE A 142 -0.61 -15.72 2.77
N ARG A 143 -1.47 -15.05 2.00
CA ARG A 143 -1.87 -15.49 0.66
C ARG A 143 -2.28 -14.30 -0.21
N ALA A 144 -2.22 -14.49 -1.52
CA ALA A 144 -2.86 -13.63 -2.49
C ALA A 144 -3.54 -14.49 -3.56
N PHE A 145 -4.69 -14.05 -4.06
CA PHE A 145 -5.43 -14.81 -5.06
C PHE A 145 -6.30 -13.91 -5.93
N ALA A 146 -6.65 -14.42 -7.11
CA ALA A 146 -7.69 -13.83 -7.95
C ALA A 146 -9.08 -14.18 -7.40
N VAL A 147 -9.92 -13.17 -7.18
CA VAL A 147 -11.33 -13.35 -6.83
C VAL A 147 -12.03 -13.90 -8.05
N ALA A 148 -12.57 -15.12 -7.94
CA ALA A 148 -13.39 -15.67 -9.01
C ALA A 148 -14.58 -14.71 -9.25
N ALA A 149 -14.73 -14.22 -10.48
CA ALA A 149 -15.92 -13.46 -10.86
C ALA A 149 -17.15 -14.26 -10.44
N ARG A 150 -18.02 -13.67 -9.60
CA ARG A 150 -19.31 -14.28 -9.27
C ARG A 150 -20.01 -14.54 -10.60
N ARG A 151 -20.14 -15.80 -11.00
CA ARG A 151 -21.06 -16.21 -12.06
C ARG A 151 -22.45 -15.83 -11.58
N GLY A 152 -22.98 -14.73 -12.11
CA GLY A 152 -24.40 -14.40 -12.05
C GLY A 152 -25.21 -15.38 -12.86
#